data_AF-A0AAE8ZPT9-F1
#
_entry.id   AF-A0AAE8ZPT9-F1
#
_cell.length_a   1.000
_cell.length_b   1.000
_cell.length_c   1.000
_cell.angle_alpha   90.00
_cell.angle_beta   90.00
_cell.angle_gamma   90.00
#
_symmetry.space_group_name_H-M   'P 1'
#
loop_
_entity.id
_entity.type
_entity.pdbx_description
1 polymer ?
#
loop_
_entity_poly.entity_id
_entity_poly.type
_entity_poly.pdbx_seq_one_letter_code
_entity_poly.pdbx_strand_id
1 'polypeptide(L)'
;MNQRRKSFNTVNSGPNKNRVQIPDCQHHHLDNMTNRLRERRSTRFSELSTSKDTSKTSNVKTVTTTSKQPNTKSRFREAQHSLDAIKKNLQKAWKNKEFTKEDMEKAEADWKFEAMCSGEAYYEYGKWKWRY
;
A
#
# COMPACT_ATOMS: atom_id res chain seq x y z
N MET A 1 69.00 -17.80 -0.76
CA MET A 1 67.59 -17.44 -0.47
C MET A 1 66.97 -16.83 -1.72
N ASN A 2 65.87 -17.41 -2.19
CA ASN A 2 65.19 -17.13 -3.46
C ASN A 2 64.39 -15.83 -3.42
N GLN A 3 64.48 -14.98 -4.44
CA GLN A 3 63.29 -14.28 -4.97
C GLN A 3 63.33 -14.20 -6.50
N ARG A 4 62.59 -15.15 -7.11
CA ARG A 4 62.15 -15.19 -8.50
C ARG A 4 61.26 -13.97 -8.81
N ARG A 5 61.68 -13.08 -9.72
CA ARG A 5 60.74 -12.19 -10.41
C ARG A 5 60.20 -12.93 -11.63
N LYS A 6 59.02 -13.54 -11.48
CA LYS A 6 58.23 -14.08 -12.59
C LYS A 6 57.32 -12.97 -13.09
N SER A 7 57.40 -12.69 -14.39
CA SER A 7 56.51 -11.85 -15.17
C SER A 7 55.07 -12.36 -15.09
N PHE A 8 54.12 -11.45 -14.81
CA PHE A 8 52.69 -11.75 -14.93
C PHE A 8 52.20 -11.30 -16.31
N ASN A 9 52.05 -12.26 -17.23
CA ASN A 9 51.01 -12.19 -18.24
C ASN A 9 49.76 -12.81 -17.63
N THR A 10 48.73 -11.99 -17.42
CA THR A 10 47.39 -12.48 -17.10
C THR A 10 46.39 -11.78 -18.01
N VAL A 11 46.07 -12.43 -19.13
CA VAL A 11 44.74 -12.28 -19.75
C VAL A 11 43.87 -13.31 -19.05
N ASN A 12 42.96 -12.83 -18.21
CA ASN A 12 41.74 -13.56 -17.84
C ASN A 12 40.68 -12.51 -17.56
N SER A 13 39.90 -12.23 -18.59
CA SER A 13 38.68 -11.45 -18.57
C SER A 13 37.70 -12.06 -17.58
N GLY A 14 37.72 -11.57 -16.34
CA GLY A 14 36.71 -11.90 -15.34
C GLY A 14 35.33 -11.37 -15.77
N PRO A 15 34.24 -12.02 -15.33
CA PRO A 15 32.90 -11.65 -15.75
C PRO A 15 32.60 -10.24 -15.23
N ASN A 16 32.29 -9.35 -16.17
CA ASN A 16 31.85 -7.99 -15.92
C ASN A 16 30.63 -8.03 -14.97
N LYS A 17 30.84 -7.66 -13.70
CA LYS A 17 29.80 -7.63 -12.66
C LYS A 17 28.78 -6.50 -12.87
N ASN A 18 28.80 -5.80 -14.01
CA ASN A 18 27.86 -4.74 -14.33
C ASN A 18 26.80 -5.16 -15.37
N ARG A 19 26.56 -6.46 -15.56
CA ARG A 19 25.37 -6.89 -16.32
C ARG A 19 24.17 -6.87 -15.38
N VAL A 20 23.52 -5.71 -15.30
CA VAL A 20 22.15 -5.59 -14.79
C VAL A 20 21.32 -6.63 -15.57
N GLN A 21 20.93 -7.71 -14.89
CA GLN A 21 19.88 -8.58 -15.40
C GLN A 21 18.62 -7.73 -15.41
N ILE A 22 18.28 -7.22 -16.60
CA ILE A 22 16.94 -6.72 -16.87
C ILE A 22 16.04 -7.93 -16.67
N PRO A 23 15.09 -7.91 -15.71
CA PRO A 23 14.11 -8.97 -15.60
C PRO A 23 13.44 -9.08 -16.95
N ASP A 24 13.43 -10.29 -17.53
CA ASP A 24 12.68 -10.55 -18.74
C ASP A 24 11.21 -10.26 -18.42
N CYS A 25 10.70 -9.13 -18.90
CA CYS A 25 9.34 -8.66 -18.70
C CYS A 25 8.40 -9.52 -19.56
N GLN A 26 8.46 -10.84 -19.39
CA GLN A 26 7.44 -11.71 -19.94
C GLN A 26 6.15 -11.32 -19.26
N HIS A 27 5.33 -10.61 -20.03
CA HIS A 27 4.04 -10.12 -19.60
C HIS A 27 3.16 -11.34 -19.36
N HIS A 28 3.22 -11.87 -18.13
CA HIS A 28 2.24 -12.84 -17.69
C HIS A 28 0.90 -12.13 -17.77
N HIS A 29 0.03 -12.65 -18.63
CA HIS A 29 -1.36 -12.23 -18.69
C HIS A 29 -1.90 -12.44 -17.27
N LEU A 30 -2.14 -11.35 -16.55
CA LEU A 30 -2.73 -11.40 -15.22
C LEU A 30 -4.18 -11.84 -15.43
N ASP A 31 -4.36 -13.14 -15.59
CA ASP A 31 -5.68 -13.75 -15.61
C ASP A 31 -6.30 -13.49 -14.25
N ASN A 32 -7.13 -12.44 -14.19
CA ASN A 32 -8.01 -12.21 -13.07
C ASN A 32 -8.70 -13.55 -12.76
N MET A 33 -8.66 -13.98 -11.51
CA MET A 33 -9.28 -15.22 -11.03
C MET A 33 -10.72 -15.39 -11.53
N THR A 34 -11.44 -14.28 -11.75
CA THR A 34 -12.77 -14.26 -12.36
C THR A 34 -12.78 -14.72 -13.83
N ASN A 35 -11.80 -14.29 -14.64
CA ASN A 35 -11.66 -14.71 -16.05
C ASN A 35 -11.31 -16.20 -16.14
N ARG A 36 -10.36 -16.68 -15.32
CA ARG A 36 -9.98 -18.10 -15.24
C ARG A 36 -11.14 -19.01 -14.78
N LEU A 37 -12.00 -18.52 -13.89
CA LEU A 37 -13.23 -19.21 -13.48
C LEU A 37 -14.28 -19.24 -14.60
N ARG A 38 -14.40 -18.16 -15.37
CA ARG A 38 -15.31 -18.06 -16.51
C ARG A 38 -14.92 -19.03 -17.62
N GLU A 39 -13.64 -19.08 -18.00
CA GLU A 39 -13.13 -20.01 -19.01
C GLU A 39 -13.35 -21.48 -18.62
N ARG A 40 -13.06 -21.86 -17.37
CA ARG A 40 -13.30 -23.22 -16.85
C ARG A 40 -14.76 -23.66 -16.86
N ARG A 41 -15.69 -22.71 -16.86
CA ARG A 41 -17.14 -22.97 -16.98
C ARG A 41 -17.58 -23.00 -18.44
N SER A 42 -16.93 -22.22 -19.30
CA SER A 42 -17.27 -22.11 -20.72
C SER A 42 -16.94 -23.39 -21.51
N THR A 43 -15.84 -24.07 -21.20
CA THR A 43 -15.48 -25.32 -21.91
C THR A 43 -16.35 -26.51 -21.51
N ARG A 44 -17.08 -26.44 -20.39
CA ARG A 44 -17.95 -27.54 -19.94
C ARG A 44 -19.32 -27.56 -20.61
N PHE A 45 -19.70 -26.51 -21.34
CA PHE A 45 -21.03 -26.38 -21.91
C PHE A 45 -21.10 -26.67 -23.42
N SER A 46 -19.96 -26.82 -24.10
CA SER A 46 -19.92 -26.93 -25.56
C SER A 46 -19.73 -28.37 -26.10
N GLU A 47 -19.62 -29.39 -25.24
CA GLU A 47 -19.37 -30.77 -25.69
C GLU A 47 -20.50 -31.76 -25.35
N LEU A 48 -21.65 -31.30 -24.86
CA LEU A 48 -22.83 -32.16 -24.65
C LEU A 48 -23.72 -32.13 -25.90
N SER A 49 -23.24 -32.74 -26.98
CA SER A 49 -24.12 -33.21 -28.05
C SER A 49 -23.70 -34.61 -28.49
N THR A 50 -24.64 -35.53 -28.21
CA THR A 50 -24.79 -36.89 -28.76
C THR A 50 -23.70 -37.91 -28.45
N SER A 51 -23.93 -38.71 -27.41
CA SER A 51 -23.69 -40.16 -27.49
C SER A 51 -24.50 -40.88 -26.41
N LYS A 52 -25.44 -41.74 -26.84
CA LYS A 52 -26.09 -42.73 -25.99
C LYS A 52 -25.12 -43.91 -25.91
N ASP A 53 -24.55 -44.16 -24.74
CA ASP A 53 -24.05 -45.50 -24.45
C ASP A 53 -24.16 -45.84 -22.97
N THR A 54 -24.70 -47.03 -22.75
CA THR A 54 -24.93 -47.66 -21.47
C THR A 54 -23.61 -48.15 -20.87
N SER A 55 -23.44 -47.95 -19.56
CA SER A 55 -23.18 -49.01 -18.58
C SER A 55 -22.21 -48.62 -17.46
N LYS A 56 -22.52 -49.17 -16.28
CA LYS A 56 -21.69 -49.42 -15.10
C LYS A 56 -21.42 -48.25 -14.15
N THR A 57 -22.13 -48.39 -13.03
CA THR A 57 -21.87 -47.83 -11.71
C THR A 57 -20.38 -47.77 -11.35
N SER A 58 -19.84 -46.57 -11.24
CA SER A 58 -18.71 -46.30 -10.35
C SER A 58 -19.18 -45.27 -9.33
N ASN A 59 -19.10 -45.63 -8.05
CA ASN A 59 -19.50 -44.83 -6.90
C ASN A 59 -18.93 -43.41 -6.98
N VAL A 60 -19.72 -42.46 -7.49
CA VAL A 60 -19.44 -41.04 -7.34
C VAL A 60 -19.76 -40.72 -5.88
N LYS A 61 -18.73 -40.74 -5.03
CA LYS A 61 -18.80 -40.07 -3.73
C LYS A 61 -19.02 -38.60 -4.03
N THR A 62 -20.28 -38.17 -3.95
CA THR A 62 -20.66 -36.76 -3.95
C THR A 62 -20.01 -36.12 -2.74
N VAL A 63 -18.82 -35.54 -2.92
CA VAL A 63 -18.20 -34.68 -1.94
C VAL A 63 -19.07 -33.43 -1.90
N THR A 64 -20.01 -33.41 -0.96
CA THR A 64 -20.70 -32.19 -0.56
C THR A 64 -19.66 -31.28 0.08
N THR A 65 -18.99 -30.48 -0.75
CA THR A 65 -18.25 -29.32 -0.27
C THR A 65 -19.29 -28.40 0.34
N THR A 66 -19.46 -28.47 1.66
CA THR A 66 -20.20 -27.49 2.44
C THR A 66 -19.47 -26.17 2.24
N SER A 67 -19.90 -25.41 1.23
CA SER A 67 -19.47 -24.04 0.99
C SER A 67 -19.89 -23.25 2.23
N LYS A 68 -18.98 -23.13 3.21
CA LYS A 68 -19.18 -22.28 4.38
C LYS A 68 -19.38 -20.87 3.84
N GLN A 69 -20.63 -20.41 3.84
CA GLN A 69 -20.95 -19.02 3.58
C GLN A 69 -20.06 -18.15 4.48
N PRO A 70 -19.29 -17.21 3.93
CA PRO A 70 -18.53 -16.30 4.77
C PRO A 70 -19.53 -15.54 5.65
N ASN A 71 -19.23 -15.46 6.94
CA ASN A 71 -19.96 -14.64 7.89
C ASN A 71 -19.79 -13.16 7.48
N THR A 72 -20.67 -12.70 6.60
CA THR A 72 -20.68 -11.35 6.04
C THR A 72 -21.29 -10.35 7.00
N LYS A 73 -22.21 -10.81 7.86
CA LYS A 73 -22.91 -9.96 8.85
C LYS A 73 -21.98 -9.45 9.95
N SER A 74 -21.10 -10.29 10.52
CA SER A 74 -20.18 -9.81 11.56
C SER A 74 -19.13 -8.85 10.98
N ARG A 75 -18.62 -9.16 9.78
CA ARG A 75 -17.66 -8.28 9.09
C ARG A 75 -18.25 -6.91 8.80
N PHE A 76 -19.52 -6.84 8.39
CA PHE A 76 -20.21 -5.57 8.18
C PHE A 76 -20.32 -4.78 9.48
N ARG A 77 -20.70 -5.43 10.58
CA ARG A 77 -20.80 -4.80 11.90
C ARG A 77 -19.44 -4.30 12.41
N GLU A 78 -18.38 -5.08 12.23
CA GLU A 78 -17.00 -4.70 12.58
C GLU A 78 -16.52 -3.49 11.75
N ALA A 79 -16.83 -3.49 10.45
CA ALA A 79 -16.53 -2.36 9.56
C ALA A 79 -17.30 -1.09 9.99
N GLN A 80 -18.58 -1.23 10.37
CA GLN A 80 -19.40 -0.11 10.85
C GLN A 80 -18.79 0.51 12.12
N HIS A 81 -18.40 -0.32 13.09
CA HIS A 81 -17.75 0.15 14.33
C HIS A 81 -16.40 0.83 14.06
N SER A 82 -15.62 0.29 13.11
CA SER A 82 -14.35 0.88 12.69
C SER A 82 -14.56 2.24 12.04
N LEU A 83 -15.58 2.38 11.20
CA LEU A 83 -15.95 3.64 10.55
C LEU A 83 -16.34 4.71 11.58
N ASP A 84 -17.15 4.35 12.57
CA ASP A 84 -17.52 5.25 13.67
C ASP A 84 -16.29 5.68 14.49
N ALA A 85 -15.36 4.76 14.77
CA ALA A 85 -14.12 5.08 15.46
C ALA A 85 -13.24 6.04 14.66
N ILE A 86 -13.08 5.81 13.35
CA ILE A 86 -12.33 6.69 12.45
C ILE A 86 -12.97 8.09 12.43
N LYS A 87 -14.30 8.17 12.33
CA LYS A 87 -15.02 9.45 12.31
C LYS A 87 -14.80 10.26 13.60
N LYS A 88 -14.87 9.60 14.76
CA LYS A 88 -14.59 10.23 16.06
C LYS A 88 -13.14 10.73 16.15
N ASN A 89 -12.18 9.92 15.72
CA ASN A 89 -10.77 10.30 15.72
C ASN A 89 -10.50 11.49 14.80
N LEU A 90 -11.12 11.52 13.62
CA LEU A 90 -11.04 12.66 12.70
C LEU A 90 -11.58 13.93 13.39
N GLN A 91 -12.77 13.88 13.98
CA GLN A 91 -13.35 15.03 14.66
C GLN A 91 -12.45 15.54 15.80
N LYS A 92 -11.84 14.63 16.56
CA LYS A 92 -10.88 15.00 17.61
C LYS A 92 -9.64 15.68 17.03
N ALA A 93 -9.08 15.16 15.94
CA ALA A 93 -7.92 15.77 15.28
C ALA A 93 -8.21 17.18 14.76
N TRP A 94 -9.41 17.42 14.22
CA TRP A 94 -9.84 18.75 13.78
C TRP A 94 -9.91 19.73 14.94
N LYS A 95 -10.54 19.35 16.05
CA LYS A 95 -10.59 20.18 17.27
C LYS A 95 -9.19 20.49 17.81
N ASN A 96 -8.31 19.49 17.86
CA ASN A 96 -6.94 19.70 18.30
C ASN A 96 -6.18 20.67 17.38
N LYS A 97 -6.37 20.57 16.06
CA LYS A 97 -5.76 21.49 15.10
C LYS A 97 -6.25 22.93 15.29
N GLU A 98 -7.54 23.11 15.56
CA GLU A 98 -8.12 24.43 15.79
C GLU A 98 -7.63 25.04 17.10
N PHE A 99 -7.63 24.26 18.18
CA PHE A 99 -7.14 24.67 19.49
C PHE A 99 -5.64 25.03 19.46
N THR A 100 -4.81 24.19 18.82
CA THR A 100 -3.37 24.50 18.68
C THR A 100 -3.10 25.75 17.84
N LYS A 101 -3.95 26.03 16.84
CA LYS A 101 -3.84 27.28 16.08
C LYS A 101 -4.14 28.49 16.96
N GLU A 102 -5.22 28.44 17.75
CA GLU A 102 -5.61 29.51 18.66
C GLU A 102 -4.55 29.75 19.74
N ASP A 103 -4.00 28.70 20.35
CA ASP A 103 -2.92 28.79 21.34
C ASP A 103 -1.65 29.43 20.75
N MET A 104 -1.25 29.02 19.53
CA MET A 104 -0.10 29.61 18.84
C MET A 104 -0.35 31.09 18.51
N GLU A 105 -1.55 31.44 18.03
CA GLU A 105 -1.91 32.83 17.71
C GLU A 105 -1.93 33.70 18.96
N LYS A 106 -2.45 33.19 20.09
CA LYS A 106 -2.45 33.89 21.37
C LYS A 106 -1.04 34.08 21.89
N ALA A 107 -0.26 33.00 21.93
CA ALA A 107 1.15 33.09 22.30
C ALA A 107 1.88 34.07 21.37
N GLU A 108 1.49 34.12 20.08
CA GLU A 108 2.03 35.06 19.11
C GLU A 108 1.60 36.53 19.35
N ALA A 109 0.42 36.76 19.88
CA ALA A 109 -0.02 38.09 20.28
C ALA A 109 0.71 38.57 21.55
N ASP A 110 0.85 37.67 22.53
CA ASP A 110 1.43 37.97 23.84
C ASP A 110 2.92 38.38 23.72
N TRP A 111 3.77 37.60 23.04
CA TRP A 111 5.19 37.97 22.86
C TRP A 111 5.38 39.24 22.02
N LYS A 112 4.53 39.50 21.01
CA LYS A 112 4.58 40.74 20.22
C LYS A 112 4.20 41.96 21.04
N PHE A 113 3.20 41.81 21.90
CA PHE A 113 2.80 42.85 22.83
C PHE A 113 3.93 43.16 23.82
N GLU A 114 4.53 42.12 24.40
CA GLU A 114 5.67 42.27 25.32
C GLU A 114 6.86 42.95 24.64
N ALA A 115 7.23 42.53 23.43
CA ALA A 115 8.28 43.16 22.63
C ALA A 115 7.97 44.62 22.26
N MET A 116 6.69 44.97 22.06
CA MET A 116 6.29 46.36 21.84
C MET A 116 6.47 47.18 23.12
N CYS A 117 6.06 46.65 24.27
CA CYS A 117 6.15 47.31 25.56
C CYS A 117 7.60 47.47 26.03
N SER A 118 8.48 46.52 25.72
CA SER A 118 9.92 46.63 26.01
C SER A 118 10.65 47.62 25.10
N GLY A 119 10.00 48.03 24.00
CA GLY A 119 10.60 48.89 22.97
C GLY A 119 11.49 48.12 21.97
N GLU A 120 11.57 46.79 22.07
CA GLU A 120 12.30 45.94 21.14
C GLU A 120 11.62 45.81 19.78
N ALA A 121 10.30 46.03 19.70
CA ALA A 121 9.55 45.99 18.46
C ALA A 121 8.57 47.15 18.32
N TYR A 122 8.16 47.43 17.09
CA TYR A 122 7.10 48.38 16.79
C TYR A 122 6.32 47.96 15.53
N TYR A 123 5.08 48.44 15.42
CA TYR A 123 4.20 48.13 14.30
C TYR A 123 4.09 49.34 13.37
N GLU A 124 4.45 49.16 12.10
CA GLU A 124 4.49 50.24 11.11
C GLU A 124 4.03 49.73 9.74
N TYR A 125 3.11 50.45 9.08
CA TYR A 125 2.55 50.09 7.76
C TYR A 125 2.06 48.63 7.65
N GLY A 126 1.43 48.10 8.71
CA GLY A 126 0.91 46.73 8.69
C GLY A 126 1.95 45.64 8.92
N LYS A 127 3.19 46.01 9.31
CA LYS A 127 4.29 45.07 9.53
C LYS A 127 4.95 45.31 10.87
N TRP A 128 5.32 44.22 11.54
CA TRP A 128 6.15 44.26 12.73
C TRP A 128 7.62 44.49 12.35
N LYS A 129 8.28 45.38 13.07
CA LYS A 129 9.70 45.69 12.92
C LYS A 129 10.39 45.57 14.28
N TRP A 130 11.58 44.99 14.28
CA TRP A 130 12.45 44.89 15.45
C TRP A 130 13.43 46.06 15.47
N ARG A 131 13.64 46.64 16.65
CA ARG A 131 14.69 47.62 16.92
C ARG A 131 15.93 46.86 17.33
N TYR A 132 16.84 46.65 16.38
CA TYR A 132 18.19 46.14 16.65
C TYR A 132 19.10 47.27 17.10
#